data_AF-A0A8T0AWM4-F1
#
_entry.id   AF-A0A8T0AWM4-F1
#
_cell.length_a   1.000
_cell.length_b   1.000
_cell.length_c   1.000
_cell.angle_alpha   90.00
_cell.angle_beta   90.00
_cell.angle_gamma   90.00
#
_symmetry.space_group_name_H-M   'P 1'
#
loop_
_entity.id
_entity.type
_entity.pdbx_description
1 polymer ?
#
loop_
_entity_poly.entity_id
_entity_poly.type
_entity_poly.pdbx_seq_one_letter_code
_entity_poly.pdbx_strand_id
1 'polypeptide(L)'
;MVDQTVFLINPKDQTVFLINPKDQTVFLINPKDQTVFLINPKDQTVFLINPKDQTVFLINPKDQTVFLINPKDQTVFLNNPKDQTVFLINPKDQTVFLINPKDQTVFLNNPKDQTVFLNNPKDQTVFLINPKDQTVFLINPKDQTVFLNNPKD
;
A
#
# COMPACT_ATOMS: atom_id res chain seq x y z
N MET A 1 -18.35 -8.77 18.83
CA MET A 1 -17.73 -8.03 17.70
C MET A 1 -16.35 -7.64 18.17
N VAL A 2 -15.31 -8.19 17.55
CA VAL A 2 -13.97 -8.25 18.12
C VAL A 2 -13.01 -7.55 17.18
N ASP A 3 -12.19 -6.66 17.72
CA ASP A 3 -11.03 -6.13 17.01
C ASP A 3 -10.01 -7.25 16.89
N GLN A 4 -9.37 -7.38 15.72
CA GLN A 4 -8.47 -8.49 15.47
C GLN A 4 -7.06 -8.00 15.19
N THR A 5 -6.11 -8.50 15.97
CA THR A 5 -4.68 -8.29 15.74
C THR A 5 -4.02 -9.61 15.37
N VAL A 6 -3.23 -9.58 14.30
CA VAL A 6 -2.52 -10.74 13.76
C VAL A 6 -1.03 -10.43 13.69
N PHE A 7 -0.22 -11.24 14.36
CA PHE A 7 1.25 -11.16 14.34
C PHE A 7 1.82 -12.48 13.82
N LEU A 8 2.58 -12.41 12.73
CA LEU A 8 3.34 -13.57 12.24
C LEU A 8 4.78 -13.16 11.92
N ILE A 9 5.73 -13.98 12.37
CA ILE A 9 7.18 -13.72 12.24
C ILE A 9 7.84 -14.98 11.68
N ASN A 10 8.78 -14.81 10.75
CA ASN A 10 9.68 -15.86 10.25
C ASN A 10 9.04 -17.08 9.52
N PRO A 11 7.92 -16.97 8.79
CA PRO A 11 7.56 -18.02 7.83
C PRO A 11 8.56 -18.07 6.67
N LYS A 12 8.61 -19.19 5.96
CA LYS A 12 9.21 -19.18 4.62
C LYS A 12 8.26 -18.47 3.64
N ASP A 13 7.02 -18.92 3.55
CA ASP A 13 5.99 -18.35 2.67
C ASP A 13 4.68 -18.20 3.46
N GLN A 14 3.90 -17.17 3.16
CA GLN A 14 2.67 -16.86 3.92
C GLN A 14 1.53 -16.31 3.08
N THR A 15 0.33 -16.80 3.39
CA THR A 15 -0.92 -16.24 2.90
C THR A 15 -1.85 -15.94 4.07
N VAL A 16 -2.33 -14.69 4.17
CA VAL A 16 -3.27 -14.24 5.21
C VAL A 16 -4.58 -13.85 4.56
N PHE A 17 -5.69 -14.44 5.03
CA PHE A 17 -7.05 -14.08 4.66
C PHE A 17 -7.84 -13.68 5.90
N LEU A 18 -8.39 -12.46 5.93
CA LEU A 18 -9.22 -11.98 7.03
C LEU A 18 -10.45 -11.24 6.49
N ILE A 19 -11.63 -11.57 7.01
CA ILE A 19 -12.93 -11.11 6.50
C ILE A 19 -13.84 -10.64 7.65
N ASN A 20 -14.47 -9.47 7.50
CA ASN A 20 -15.57 -8.95 8.34
C ASN A 20 -15.31 -8.64 9.85
N PRO A 21 -14.11 -8.32 10.36
CA PRO A 21 -14.01 -7.72 11.70
C PRO A 21 -14.32 -6.21 11.64
N LYS A 22 -14.57 -5.61 12.81
CA LYS A 22 -14.77 -4.16 12.89
C LYS A 22 -13.46 -3.44 12.59
N ASP A 23 -12.40 -3.71 13.35
CA ASP A 23 -11.09 -3.10 13.16
C ASP A 23 -9.99 -4.18 13.07
N GLN A 24 -8.97 -3.95 12.22
CA GLN A 24 -7.87 -4.90 11.98
C GLN A 24 -6.49 -4.27 12.09
N THR A 25 -5.57 -5.02 12.70
CA THR A 25 -4.14 -4.75 12.58
C THR A 25 -3.36 -6.02 12.24
N VAL A 26 -2.57 -5.95 11.17
CA VAL A 26 -1.76 -7.08 10.68
C VAL A 26 -0.29 -6.68 10.69
N PHE A 27 0.54 -7.48 11.35
CA PHE A 27 1.99 -7.38 11.36
C PHE A 27 2.60 -8.66 10.82
N LEU A 28 3.31 -8.58 9.69
CA LEU A 28 4.06 -9.71 9.16
C LEU A 28 5.52 -9.32 8.92
N ILE A 29 6.46 -10.14 9.42
CA ILE A 29 7.89 -9.83 9.42
C ILE A 29 8.71 -11.00 8.84
N ASN A 30 9.64 -10.67 7.94
CA ASN A 30 10.65 -11.57 7.35
C ASN A 30 10.11 -12.85 6.66
N PRO A 31 9.03 -12.82 5.87
CA PRO A 31 8.77 -13.92 4.94
C PRO A 31 9.79 -13.91 3.79
N LYS A 32 9.86 -14.99 3.03
CA LYS A 32 10.37 -14.93 1.65
C LYS A 32 9.26 -14.40 0.73
N ASP A 33 8.12 -15.09 0.68
CA ASP A 33 7.01 -14.73 -0.21
C ASP A 33 5.72 -14.49 0.59
N GLN A 34 4.98 -13.42 0.28
CA GLN A 34 3.80 -12.99 1.05
C GLN A 34 2.61 -12.59 0.20
N THR A 35 1.43 -13.09 0.57
CA THR A 35 0.15 -12.62 0.03
C THR A 35 -0.83 -12.28 1.15
N VAL A 36 -1.42 -11.09 1.09
CA VAL A 36 -2.39 -10.63 2.09
C VAL A 36 -3.69 -10.22 1.39
N PHE A 37 -4.82 -10.77 1.86
CA PHE A 37 -6.16 -10.43 1.44
C PHE A 37 -7.01 -10.03 2.65
N LEU A 38 -7.43 -8.77 2.71
CA LEU A 38 -8.32 -8.27 3.77
C LEU A 38 -9.58 -7.64 3.16
N ILE A 39 -10.75 -8.02 3.66
CA ILE A 39 -12.04 -7.61 3.10
C ILE A 39 -12.99 -7.09 4.18
N ASN A 40 -13.62 -5.94 3.91
CA ASN A 40 -14.75 -5.34 4.64
C ASN A 40 -14.56 -5.01 6.15
N PRO A 41 -13.41 -4.58 6.67
CA PRO A 41 -13.40 -3.93 7.98
C PRO A 41 -13.80 -2.46 7.91
N LYS A 42 -14.09 -1.88 9.07
CA LYS A 42 -14.25 -0.45 9.21
C LYS A 42 -12.86 0.22 9.15
N ASP A 43 -11.93 -0.16 10.02
CA ASP A 43 -10.60 0.45 10.07
C ASP A 43 -9.48 -0.61 9.90
N GLN A 44 -8.46 -0.29 9.11
CA GLN A 44 -7.35 -1.20 8.78
C GLN A 44 -5.98 -0.56 8.96
N THR A 45 -5.08 -1.31 9.61
CA THR A 45 -3.64 -1.02 9.59
C THR A 45 -2.83 -2.27 9.22
N VAL A 46 -1.95 -2.14 8.23
CA VAL A 46 -1.08 -3.23 7.76
C VAL A 46 0.38 -2.81 7.80
N PHE A 47 1.21 -3.60 8.47
CA PHE A 47 2.67 -3.46 8.54
C PHE A 47 3.35 -4.71 8.01
N LEU A 48 4.12 -4.57 6.93
CA LEU A 48 4.88 -5.67 6.33
C LEU A 48 6.34 -5.26 6.14
N ILE A 49 7.25 -6.10 6.66
CA ILE A 49 8.68 -5.78 6.74
C ILE A 49 9.52 -6.91 6.15
N ASN A 50 10.43 -6.54 5.24
CA ASN A 50 11.43 -7.38 4.60
C ASN A 50 10.92 -8.65 3.87
N PRO A 51 9.77 -8.66 3.16
CA PRO A 51 9.51 -9.75 2.22
C PRO A 51 10.44 -9.69 1.02
N LYS A 52 10.74 -10.82 0.38
CA LYS A 52 11.36 -10.79 -0.96
C LYS A 52 10.30 -10.39 -1.98
N ASP A 53 9.21 -11.15 -2.04
CA ASP A 53 8.12 -10.93 -3.00
C ASP A 53 6.80 -10.72 -2.24
N GLN A 54 6.03 -9.68 -2.59
CA GLN A 54 4.85 -9.29 -1.81
C GLN A 54 3.66 -8.88 -2.70
N THR A 55 2.49 -9.43 -2.37
CA THR A 55 1.21 -9.02 -2.96
C THR A 55 0.17 -8.68 -1.89
N VAL A 56 -0.48 -7.53 -2.00
CA VAL A 56 -1.51 -7.07 -1.05
C VAL A 56 -2.78 -6.65 -1.78
N PHE A 57 -3.90 -7.19 -1.33
CA PHE A 57 -5.25 -6.84 -1.78
C PHE A 57 -6.11 -6.42 -0.59
N LEU A 58 -6.56 -5.17 -0.60
CA LEU A 58 -7.44 -4.62 0.45
C LEU A 58 -8.67 -4.01 -0.19
N ILE A 59 -9.85 -4.40 0.31
CA ILE A 59 -11.15 -4.04 -0.29
C ILE A 59 -12.11 -3.51 0.77
N ASN A 60 -12.70 -2.35 0.47
CA ASN A 60 -13.77 -1.69 1.22
C ASN A 60 -13.48 -1.36 2.71
N PRO A 61 -12.27 -0.98 3.15
CA PRO A 61 -12.14 -0.35 4.46
C PRO A 61 -12.74 1.05 4.45
N LYS A 62 -13.29 1.53 5.57
CA LYS A 62 -13.63 2.96 5.67
C LYS A 62 -12.33 3.77 5.73
N ASP A 63 -11.44 3.43 6.67
CA ASP A 63 -10.17 4.11 6.87
C ASP A 63 -9.01 3.08 6.79
N GLN A 64 -7.95 3.42 6.05
CA GLN A 64 -6.88 2.47 5.76
C GLN A 64 -5.48 3.09 5.85
N THR A 65 -4.58 2.41 6.56
CA THR A 65 -3.15 2.73 6.60
C THR A 65 -2.29 1.52 6.25
N VAL A 66 -1.34 1.70 5.33
CA VAL A 66 -0.43 0.63 4.89
C VAL A 66 1.02 1.10 4.95
N PHE A 67 1.87 0.31 5.61
CA PHE A 67 3.32 0.51 5.71
C PHE A 67 4.05 -0.73 5.20
N LEU A 68 4.74 -0.60 4.07
CA LEU A 68 5.55 -1.68 3.48
C LEU A 68 7.01 -1.23 3.39
N ILE A 69 7.93 -2.04 3.93
CA ILE A 69 9.34 -1.69 4.06
C ILE A 69 10.22 -2.79 3.48
N ASN A 70 11.13 -2.38 2.58
CA ASN A 70 12.16 -3.20 1.94
C ASN A 70 11.68 -4.47 1.19
N PRO A 71 10.54 -4.49 0.46
CA PRO A 71 10.28 -5.58 -0.46
C PRO A 71 11.27 -5.55 -1.64
N LYS A 72 11.65 -6.69 -2.21
CA LYS A 72 12.33 -6.67 -3.51
C LYS A 72 11.31 -6.36 -4.60
N ASP A 73 10.26 -7.17 -4.70
CA ASP A 73 9.21 -7.02 -5.71
C ASP A 73 7.86 -6.84 -5.01
N GLN A 74 7.11 -5.79 -5.36
CA GLN A 74 5.89 -5.42 -4.64
C GLN A 74 4.72 -5.08 -5.57
N THR A 75 3.56 -5.68 -5.30
CA THR A 75 2.28 -5.32 -5.93
C THR A 75 1.21 -5.01 -4.88
N VAL A 76 0.55 -3.86 -5.01
CA VAL A 76 -0.50 -3.41 -4.10
C VAL A 76 -1.75 -2.99 -4.87
N PHE A 77 -2.88 -3.56 -4.48
CA PHE A 77 -4.21 -3.23 -4.99
C PHE A 77 -5.12 -2.83 -3.84
N LEU A 78 -5.50 -1.55 -3.80
CA LEU A 78 -6.42 -1.02 -2.79
C LEU A 78 -7.65 -0.45 -3.49
N ASN A 79 -8.84 -0.85 -3.03
CA ASN A 79 -10.08 -0.46 -3.66
C ASN A 79 -11.10 0.10 -2.67
N ASN A 80 -11.63 1.27 -3.02
CA ASN A 80 -12.79 1.92 -2.42
C ASN A 80 -12.70 2.30 -0.93
N PRO A 81 -11.56 2.79 -0.40
CA PRO A 81 -11.55 3.37 0.94
C PRO A 81 -12.17 4.76 0.97
N LYS A 82 -12.66 5.21 2.13
CA LYS A 82 -13.00 6.63 2.29
C LYS A 82 -11.71 7.43 2.42
N ASP A 83 -10.87 7.08 3.39
CA ASP A 83 -9.61 7.78 3.68
C ASP A 83 -8.45 6.78 3.62
N GLN A 84 -7.39 7.11 2.87
CA GLN A 84 -6.29 6.18 2.60
C GLN A 84 -4.91 6.82 2.75
N THR A 85 -4.04 6.15 3.50
CA THR A 85 -2.62 6.50 3.59
C THR A 85 -1.72 5.30 3.27
N VAL A 86 -0.74 5.51 2.39
CA VAL A 86 0.19 4.46 1.96
C VAL A 86 1.63 4.96 2.05
N PHE A 87 2.48 4.19 2.72
CA PHE A 87 3.92 4.42 2.82
C PHE A 87 4.67 3.19 2.30
N LEU A 88 5.42 3.37 1.21
CA LEU A 88 6.27 2.33 0.61
C LEU A 88 7.71 2.82 0.58
N ILE A 89 8.62 2.03 1.17
CA ILE A 89 10.02 2.42 1.38
C ILE A 89 10.95 1.34 0.82
N ASN A 90 11.86 1.78 -0.05
CA ASN A 90 12.92 0.99 -0.68
C ASN A 90 12.48 -0.29 -1.42
N PRO A 91 11.37 -0.34 -2.19
CA PRO A 91 11.15 -1.45 -3.10
C PRO A 91 12.19 -1.43 -4.22
N LYS A 92 12.62 -2.59 -4.74
CA LYS A 92 13.36 -2.59 -6.01
C LYS A 92 12.38 -2.31 -7.15
N ASP A 93 11.35 -3.13 -7.28
CA ASP A 93 10.36 -3.03 -8.34
C ASP A 93 8.95 -2.92 -7.72
N GLN A 94 8.19 -1.88 -8.09
CA GLN A 94 6.92 -1.55 -7.43
C GLN A 94 5.78 -1.27 -8.43
N THR A 95 4.63 -1.93 -8.19
CA THR A 95 3.37 -1.60 -8.86
C THR A 95 2.26 -1.30 -7.85
N VAL A 96 1.59 -0.17 -7.99
CA VAL A 96 0.50 0.28 -7.10
C VAL A 96 -0.72 0.68 -7.90
N PHE A 97 -1.87 0.11 -7.54
CA PHE A 97 -3.18 0.44 -8.08
C PHE A 97 -4.12 0.86 -6.96
N LEU A 98 -4.52 2.13 -6.95
CA LEU A 98 -5.43 2.69 -5.96
C LEU A 98 -6.67 3.24 -6.67
N ILE A 99 -7.84 2.78 -6.28
CA ILE A 99 -9.10 3.07 -6.97
C ILE A 99 -10.13 3.63 -6.01
N ASN A 100 -10.74 4.76 -6.39
CA ASN A 100 -11.88 5.41 -5.73
C ASN A 100 -11.71 5.79 -4.24
N PRO A 101 -10.55 6.23 -3.73
CA PRO A 101 -10.52 6.85 -2.41
C PRO A 101 -11.28 8.18 -2.41
N LYS A 102 -11.89 8.61 -1.30
CA LYS A 102 -12.32 10.02 -1.19
C LYS A 102 -11.09 10.89 -0.99
N ASP A 103 -10.31 10.61 0.05
CA ASP A 103 -9.11 11.36 0.40
C ASP A 103 -7.90 10.41 0.41
N GLN A 104 -6.81 10.78 -0.28
CA GLN A 104 -5.68 9.88 -0.52
C GLN A 104 -4.33 10.56 -0.28
N THR A 105 -3.46 9.91 0.49
CA THR A 105 -2.05 10.29 0.63
C THR A 105 -1.14 9.10 0.33
N VAL A 106 -0.15 9.31 -0.56
CA VAL A 106 0.82 8.28 -0.94
C VAL A 106 2.24 8.82 -0.80
N PHE A 107 3.10 8.08 -0.10
CA PHE A 107 4.52 8.35 0.02
C PHE A 107 5.32 7.17 -0.49
N LEU A 108 6.11 7.40 -1.54
CA LEU A 108 6.96 6.40 -2.18
C LEU A 108 8.40 6.90 -2.15
N ASN A 109 9.29 6.11 -1.56
CA ASN A 109 10.69 6.49 -1.35
C ASN A 109 11.67 5.43 -1.86
N ASN A 110 12.63 5.87 -2.68
CA ASN A 110 13.72 5.09 -3.27
C ASN A 110 13.32 3.81 -4.05
N PRO A 111 12.24 3.78 -4.86
CA PRO A 111 12.06 2.66 -5.78
C PRO A 111 13.09 2.70 -6.91
N LYS A 112 13.59 1.54 -7.35
CA LYS A 112 14.38 1.51 -8.60
C LYS A 112 13.43 1.70 -9.79
N ASP A 113 12.43 0.83 -9.92
CA ASP A 113 11.45 0.87 -11.00
C ASP A 113 10.03 0.98 -10.40
N GLN A 114 9.25 1.98 -10.84
CA GLN A 114 7.95 2.30 -10.22
C GLN A 114 6.84 2.52 -11.25
N THR A 115 5.71 1.84 -11.06
CA THR A 115 4.45 2.12 -11.76
C THR A 115 3.31 2.38 -10.78
N VAL A 116 2.61 3.50 -10.96
CA VAL A 116 1.50 3.89 -10.08
C VAL A 116 0.28 4.30 -10.90
N PHE A 117 -0.87 3.74 -10.56
CA PHE A 117 -2.17 4.08 -11.14
C PHE A 117 -3.13 4.52 -10.03
N LEU A 118 -3.51 5.79 -10.06
CA LEU A 118 -4.41 6.41 -9.08
C LEU A 118 -5.65 6.89 -9.82
N ASN A 119 -6.80 6.31 -9.50
CA ASN A 119 -8.05 6.57 -10.20
C ASN A 119 -9.10 7.19 -9.28
N ASN A 120 -9.59 8.37 -9.68
CA ASN A 120 -10.78 9.03 -9.17
C ASN A 120 -10.79 9.41 -7.67
N PRO A 121 -9.68 9.91 -7.07
CA PRO A 121 -9.75 10.51 -5.75
C PRO A 121 -10.52 11.84 -5.76
N LYS A 122 -11.21 12.20 -4.68
CA LYS A 122 -11.68 13.58 -4.53
C LYS A 122 -10.47 14.48 -4.24
N ASP A 123 -9.73 14.17 -3.18
CA ASP A 123 -8.57 14.94 -2.74
C ASP A 123 -7.33 14.02 -2.72
N GLN A 124 -6.23 14.46 -3.34
CA GLN A 124 -5.04 13.62 -3.54
C GLN A 124 -3.73 14.33 -3.24
N THR A 125 -2.87 13.69 -2.45
CA THR A 125 -1.47 14.08 -2.26
C THR A 125 -0.53 12.91 -2.55
N VAL A 126 0.47 13.13 -3.40
CA VAL A 126 1.48 12.12 -3.75
C VAL A 126 2.88 12.69 -3.55
N PHE A 127 3.71 11.97 -2.79
CA PHE A 127 5.13 12.25 -2.62
C PHE A 127 5.96 11.12 -3.23
N LEU A 128 6.86 11.49 -4.12
CA LEU A 128 7.70 10.58 -4.90
C LEU A 128 9.15 11.02 -4.71
N ILE A 129 9.95 10.16 -4.09
CA ILE A 129 11.34 10.49 -3.73
C ILE A 129 12.28 9.46 -4.36
N ASN A 130 13.24 9.95 -5.15
CA ASN A 130 14.37 9.25 -5.75
C ASN A 130 14.04 8.00 -6.61
N PRO A 131 13.01 8.00 -7.47
CA PRO A 131 12.84 6.90 -8.41
C PRO A 131 13.87 6.95 -9.53
N LYS A 132 14.50 5.81 -9.87
CA LYS A 132 15.35 5.74 -11.07
C LYS A 132 14.49 5.79 -12.34
N ASP A 133 13.50 4.91 -12.42
CA ASP A 133 12.53 4.81 -13.51
C ASP A 133 11.09 4.87 -12.97
N GLN A 134 10.26 5.75 -13.55
CA GLN A 134 8.92 6.02 -13.02
C GLN A 134 7.86 6.22 -14.11
N THR A 135 6.70 5.59 -13.90
CA THR A 135 5.46 5.88 -14.61
C THR A 135 4.33 6.14 -13.61
N VAL A 136 3.62 7.26 -13.77
CA VAL A 136 2.46 7.61 -12.92
C VAL A 136 1.27 7.98 -13.80
N PHE A 137 0.15 7.32 -13.56
CA PHE A 137 -1.14 7.63 -14.18
C PHE A 137 -2.10 8.14 -13.10
N LEU A 138 -2.65 9.33 -13.35
CA LEU A 138 -3.56 10.04 -12.46
C LEU A 138 -4.82 10.35 -13.25
N ILE A 139 -5.98 9.87 -12.77
CA ILE A 139 -7.25 10.03 -13.48
C ILE A 139 -8.24 10.75 -12.56
N ASN A 140 -8.79 11.87 -13.05
CA ASN A 140 -9.92 12.61 -12.48
C ASN A 140 -9.85 12.99 -10.99
N PRO A 141 -8.73 13.51 -10.44
CA PRO A 141 -8.80 14.14 -9.13
C PRO A 141 -9.59 15.44 -9.18
N LYS A 142 -10.37 15.76 -8.14
CA LYS A 142 -10.93 17.11 -7.97
C LYS A 142 -9.85 18.08 -7.51
N ASP A 143 -9.11 17.69 -6.49
CA ASP A 143 -7.99 18.45 -5.92
C ASP A 143 -6.73 17.57 -5.86
N GLN A 144 -5.60 18.08 -6.37
CA GLN A 144 -4.37 17.29 -6.49
C GLN A 144 -3.11 18.08 -6.14
N THR A 145 -2.23 17.45 -5.36
CA THR A 145 -0.85 17.89 -5.15
C THR A 145 0.13 16.74 -5.39
N VAL A 146 1.15 16.98 -6.22
CA VAL A 146 2.22 16.00 -6.49
C VAL A 146 3.56 16.64 -6.19
N PHE A 147 4.34 15.99 -5.33
CA PHE A 147 5.73 16.34 -5.03
C PHE A 147 6.64 15.26 -5.59
N LEU A 148 7.58 15.69 -6.45
CA LEU A 148 8.61 14.83 -7.00
C LEU A 148 9.97 15.38 -6.59
N ASN A 149 10.71 14.61 -5.79
CA ASN A 149 12.12 14.87 -5.53
C ASN A 149 12.92 13.80 -6.24
N ASN A 150 13.58 14.19 -7.34
CA ASN A 150 14.47 13.29 -8.06
C ASN A 150 15.86 13.93 -8.06
N PRO A 151 16.78 13.51 -7.16
CA PRO A 151 18.15 13.97 -7.17
C PRO A 151 18.81 13.34 -8.39
N LYS A 152 18.59 13.94 -9.55
CA LYS A 152 19.54 13.87 -10.64
C LYS A 152 20.66 14.83 -10.26
N ASP A 153 21.61 14.29 -9.52
CA ASP A 153 23.07 14.45 -9.66
C ASP A 153 23.78 13.68 -8.53
#